data_AF-A0A940MWM0-F1
#
_entry.id   AF-A0A940MWM0-F1
#
_cell.length_a   1.000
_cell.length_b   1.000
_cell.length_c   1.000
_cell.angle_alpha   90.00
_cell.angle_beta   90.00
_cell.angle_gamma   90.00
#
_symmetry.space_group_name_H-M   'P 1'
#
loop_
_entity.id
_entity.type
_entity.pdbx_description
1 polymer ?
#
loop_
_entity_poly.entity_id
_entity_poly.type
_entity_poly.pdbx_seq_one_letter_code
_entity_poly.pdbx_strand_id
1 'polypeptide(L)'
;MFALSPGAALAALGVLIVLAPRMGAALFGLPAPEGEALGYVRALGIRDIAFGGYVLVLALLSGLRAAGLVLAVTLLIPAGDLLLLLILRGFSSPLHLMLHAGSGCYVGLGAYILLRRPADPGGDRAPPQPR
;
A
#
# COMPACT_ATOMS: atom_id res chain seq x y z
N MET A 1 11.42 9.45 8.20
CA MET A 1 11.40 7.96 8.26
C MET A 1 9.98 7.39 8.15
N PHE A 2 9.06 7.71 9.06
CA PHE A 2 7.68 7.15 9.01
C PHE A 2 6.94 7.35 7.67
N ALA A 3 7.11 8.51 7.02
CA ALA A 3 6.46 8.83 5.74
C ALA A 3 6.76 7.85 4.60
N LEU A 4 7.92 7.19 4.63
CA LEU A 4 8.34 6.23 3.60
C LEU A 4 7.94 4.79 3.94
N SER A 5 7.61 4.53 5.21
CA SER A 5 7.42 3.17 5.71
C SER A 5 6.24 2.42 5.07
N PRO A 6 5.07 3.04 4.78
CA PRO A 6 4.00 2.32 4.09
C PRO A 6 4.36 1.93 2.65
N GLY A 7 5.02 2.84 1.92
CA GLY A 7 5.49 2.56 0.56
C GLY A 7 6.56 1.48 0.53
N ALA A 8 7.52 1.53 1.46
CA ALA A 8 8.55 0.51 1.60
C ALA A 8 7.97 -0.86 1.99
N ALA A 9 6.99 -0.89 2.90
CA ALA A 9 6.32 -2.12 3.31
C ALA A 9 5.57 -2.79 2.16
N LEU A 10 4.82 -2.01 1.36
CA LEU A 10 4.16 -2.52 0.15
C LEU A 10 5.16 -3.08 -0.85
N ALA A 11 6.25 -2.35 -1.13
CA ALA A 11 7.26 -2.83 -2.05
C ALA A 11 7.95 -4.12 -1.56
N ALA A 12 8.29 -4.19 -0.28
CA ALA A 12 8.89 -5.39 0.31
C ALA A 12 7.94 -6.59 0.31
N LEU A 13 6.66 -6.37 0.62
CA LEU A 13 5.62 -7.40 0.53
C LEU A 13 5.44 -7.88 -0.91
N GLY A 14 5.44 -6.96 -1.88
CA GLY A 14 5.37 -7.32 -3.29
C GLY A 14 6.55 -8.17 -3.75
N VAL A 15 7.77 -7.83 -3.34
CA VAL A 15 8.96 -8.68 -3.58
C VAL A 15 8.79 -10.07 -2.96
N LEU A 16 8.31 -10.15 -1.72
CA LEU A 16 8.02 -11.42 -1.05
C LEU A 16 7.03 -12.27 -1.85
N ILE A 17 5.94 -11.67 -2.33
CA ILE A 17 4.90 -12.36 -3.09
C ILE A 17 5.43 -12.85 -4.45
N VAL A 18 6.26 -12.07 -5.12
CA VAL A 18 6.88 -12.47 -6.40
C VAL A 18 7.82 -13.67 -6.21
N LEU A 19 8.66 -13.62 -5.18
CA LEU A 19 9.68 -14.64 -4.91
C LEU A 19 9.08 -15.89 -4.26
N ALA A 20 8.06 -15.74 -3.42
CA ALA A 20 7.42 -16.80 -2.65
C ALA A 20 5.88 -16.73 -2.74
N PRO A 21 5.28 -16.97 -3.91
CA PRO A 21 3.84 -16.78 -4.13
C PRO A 21 2.95 -17.67 -3.26
N ARG A 22 3.42 -18.86 -2.85
CA ARG A 22 2.67 -19.71 -1.91
C ARG A 22 2.56 -19.10 -0.53
N MET A 23 3.64 -18.46 -0.06
CA MET A 23 3.64 -17.73 1.20
C MET A 23 2.82 -16.45 1.06
N GLY A 24 2.92 -15.75 -0.07
CA GLY A 24 2.06 -14.62 -0.41
C GLY A 24 0.58 -14.97 -0.28
N ALA A 25 0.11 -16.02 -0.97
CA ALA A 25 -1.27 -16.48 -0.89
C ALA A 25 -1.72 -16.81 0.54
N ALA A 26 -0.85 -17.43 1.35
CA ALA A 26 -1.15 -17.72 2.75
C ALA A 26 -1.40 -16.44 3.58
N LEU A 27 -0.68 -15.34 3.31
CA LEU A 27 -0.90 -14.05 3.98
C LEU A 27 -2.28 -13.45 3.68
N PHE A 28 -2.81 -13.68 2.47
CA PHE A 28 -4.18 -13.30 2.09
C PHE A 28 -5.24 -14.31 2.57
N GLY A 29 -4.82 -15.40 3.21
CA GLY A 29 -5.73 -16.49 3.56
C GLY A 29 -6.27 -17.26 2.38
N LEU A 30 -5.54 -17.31 1.28
CA LEU A 30 -5.92 -18.08 0.11
C LEU A 30 -5.26 -19.48 0.15
N PRO A 31 -5.90 -20.50 -0.46
CA PRO A 31 -5.25 -21.79 -0.63
C PRO A 31 -3.94 -21.64 -1.42
N ALA A 32 -3.03 -22.60 -1.26
CA ALA A 32 -1.77 -22.60 -1.98
C ALA A 32 -2.03 -22.56 -3.50
N PRO A 33 -1.46 -21.59 -4.23
CA PRO A 33 -1.69 -21.45 -5.66
C PRO A 33 -0.94 -22.54 -6.44
N GLU A 34 -1.58 -23.00 -7.52
CA GLU A 34 -1.05 -23.97 -8.49
C GLU A 34 -1.34 -23.51 -9.92
N GLY A 35 -0.60 -24.04 -10.89
CA GLY A 35 -0.79 -23.70 -12.32
C GLY A 35 -0.78 -22.19 -12.56
N GLU A 36 -1.79 -21.69 -13.27
CA GLU A 36 -1.93 -20.27 -13.60
C GLU A 36 -2.13 -19.37 -12.36
N ALA A 37 -2.68 -19.89 -11.26
CA ALA A 37 -2.86 -19.13 -10.02
C ALA A 37 -1.51 -18.64 -9.46
N LEU A 38 -0.41 -19.38 -9.69
CA LEU A 38 0.93 -18.91 -9.32
C LEU A 38 1.32 -17.64 -10.09
N GLY A 39 0.93 -17.54 -11.36
CA GLY A 39 1.15 -16.34 -12.17
C GLY A 39 0.33 -15.15 -11.66
N TYR A 40 -0.94 -15.38 -11.34
CA TYR A 40 -1.80 -14.34 -10.78
C TYR A 40 -1.30 -13.81 -9.44
N VAL A 41 -0.86 -14.69 -8.53
CA VAL A 41 -0.31 -14.25 -7.24
C VAL A 41 0.97 -13.44 -7.44
N ARG A 42 1.86 -13.84 -8.35
CA ARG A 42 3.05 -13.01 -8.68
C ARG A 42 2.66 -11.66 -9.27
N ALA A 43 1.63 -11.59 -10.10
CA ALA A 43 1.13 -10.34 -10.65
C ALA A 43 0.61 -9.40 -9.55
N LEU A 44 0.00 -9.92 -8.48
CA LEU A 44 -0.34 -9.13 -7.29
C LEU A 44 0.93 -8.54 -6.65
N GLY A 45 1.96 -9.36 -6.46
CA GLY A 45 3.23 -8.89 -5.92
C GLY A 45 3.87 -7.77 -6.75
N ILE A 46 3.82 -7.85 -8.09
CA ILE A 46 4.31 -6.78 -8.97
C ILE A 46 3.51 -5.49 -8.79
N ARG A 47 2.18 -5.59 -8.61
CA ARG A 47 1.34 -4.42 -8.32
C ARG A 47 1.72 -3.76 -7.01
N ASP A 48 2.01 -4.54 -5.97
CA ASP A 48 2.43 -4.01 -4.67
C ASP A 48 3.80 -3.32 -4.74
N ILE A 49 4.73 -3.86 -5.54
CA ILE A 49 6.00 -3.19 -5.87
C ILE A 49 5.73 -1.84 -6.53
N ALA A 50 4.85 -1.80 -7.54
CA ALA A 50 4.52 -0.56 -8.24
C ALA A 50 3.87 0.46 -7.31
N PHE A 51 2.86 0.07 -6.51
CA PHE A 51 2.20 0.96 -5.56
C PHE A 51 3.17 1.50 -4.50
N GLY A 52 4.00 0.63 -3.92
CA GLY A 52 5.06 1.03 -3.00
C GLY A 52 6.03 2.03 -3.64
N GLY A 53 6.45 1.75 -4.88
CA GLY A 53 7.28 2.63 -5.69
C GLY A 53 6.66 4.01 -5.92
N TYR A 54 5.38 4.08 -6.29
CA TYR A 54 4.67 5.36 -6.48
C TYR A 54 4.66 6.19 -5.21
N VAL A 55 4.36 5.57 -4.06
CA VAL A 55 4.37 6.28 -2.76
C VAL A 55 5.76 6.80 -2.43
N LEU A 56 6.81 5.98 -2.62
CA LEU A 56 8.19 6.38 -2.35
C LEU A 56 8.65 7.52 -3.27
N VAL A 57 8.41 7.40 -4.58
CA VAL A 57 8.76 8.44 -5.57
C VAL A 57 8.06 9.76 -5.25
N LEU A 58 6.76 9.73 -4.97
CA LEU A 58 6.01 10.94 -4.62
C LEU A 58 6.51 11.56 -3.31
N ALA A 59 6.79 10.74 -2.29
CA ALA A 59 7.28 11.21 -1.01
C ALA A 59 8.68 11.85 -1.12
N LEU A 60 9.52 11.35 -2.03
CA LEU A 60 10.89 11.84 -2.25
C LEU A 60 10.95 13.04 -3.22
N LEU A 61 10.09 13.08 -4.26
CA LEU A 61 10.24 14.00 -5.38
C LEU A 61 9.09 15.02 -5.54
N SER A 62 7.89 14.72 -5.06
CA SER A 62 6.68 15.55 -5.29
C SER A 62 6.09 16.16 -4.03
N GLY A 63 6.54 15.70 -2.86
CA GLY A 63 6.10 16.19 -1.56
C GLY A 63 5.15 15.24 -0.84
N LEU A 64 5.12 15.39 0.49
CA LEU A 64 4.41 14.46 1.38
C LEU A 64 2.90 14.44 1.20
N ARG A 65 2.30 15.56 0.77
CA ARG A 65 0.85 15.64 0.53
C ARG A 65 0.41 14.78 -0.65
N ALA A 66 1.18 14.76 -1.73
CA ALA A 66 0.91 13.91 -2.90
C ALA A 66 1.01 12.42 -2.52
N ALA A 67 2.05 12.03 -1.79
CA ALA A 67 2.18 10.67 -1.26
C ALA A 67 1.02 10.31 -0.31
N GLY A 68 0.57 11.24 0.53
CA GLY A 68 -0.58 11.07 1.42
C GLY A 68 -1.89 10.81 0.67
N LEU A 69 -2.15 11.53 -0.45
CA LEU A 69 -3.32 11.30 -1.30
C LEU A 69 -3.28 9.91 -1.95
N VAL A 70 -2.13 9.49 -2.46
CA VAL A 70 -1.99 8.15 -3.05
C VAL A 70 -2.17 7.07 -1.99
N LEU A 71 -1.62 7.24 -0.79
CA LEU A 71 -1.88 6.32 0.33
C LEU A 71 -3.37 6.26 0.69
N ALA A 72 -4.07 7.40 0.66
CA ALA A 72 -5.51 7.44 0.92
C ALA A 72 -6.31 6.63 -0.11
N VAL A 73 -5.95 6.69 -1.39
CA VAL A 73 -6.57 5.84 -2.43
C VAL A 73 -6.14 4.38 -2.29
N THR A 74 -4.91 4.13 -1.84
CA THR A 74 -4.35 2.79 -1.64
C THR A 74 -5.08 2.01 -0.55
N LEU A 75 -5.79 2.67 0.38
CA LEU A 75 -6.70 2.02 1.35
C LEU A 75 -7.76 1.12 0.69
N LEU A 76 -8.09 1.35 -0.59
CA LEU A 76 -8.99 0.48 -1.34
C LEU A 76 -8.47 -0.97 -1.42
N ILE A 77 -7.14 -1.18 -1.38
CA ILE A 77 -6.54 -2.52 -1.40
C ILE A 77 -6.90 -3.32 -0.13
N PRO A 78 -6.46 -2.93 1.08
CA PRO A 78 -6.79 -3.69 2.29
C PRO A 78 -8.30 -3.71 2.59
N ALA A 79 -9.06 -2.70 2.15
CA ALA A 79 -10.52 -2.73 2.26
C ALA A 79 -11.14 -3.78 1.33
N GLY A 80 -10.68 -3.86 0.08
CA GLY A 80 -11.08 -4.87 -0.88
C GLY A 80 -10.69 -6.27 -0.45
N ASP A 81 -9.48 -6.46 0.09
CA ASP A 81 -9.01 -7.73 0.62
C ASP A 81 -9.88 -8.22 1.77
N LEU A 82 -10.20 -7.32 2.72
CA LEU A 82 -11.06 -7.64 3.85
C LEU A 82 -12.47 -8.04 3.37
N LEU A 83 -13.04 -7.32 2.40
CA LEU A 83 -14.34 -7.63 1.82
C LEU A 83 -14.33 -8.98 1.09
N LEU A 84 -13.33 -9.24 0.25
CA LEU A 84 -13.17 -10.51 -0.46
C LEU A 84 -13.02 -11.67 0.52
N LEU A 85 -12.21 -11.51 1.56
CA LEU A 85 -12.01 -12.54 2.57
C LEU A 85 -13.30 -12.83 3.34
N LEU A 86 -14.07 -11.80 3.70
CA LEU A 86 -15.40 -11.96 4.31
C LEU A 86 -16.38 -12.68 3.38
N ILE A 87 -16.39 -12.36 2.09
CA ILE A 87 -17.27 -13.01 1.11
C ILE A 87 -16.91 -14.49 0.95
N LEU A 88 -15.61 -14.81 0.87
CA LEU A 88 -15.14 -16.16 0.57
C LEU A 88 -15.08 -17.08 1.79
N ARG A 89 -14.85 -16.52 2.99
CA ARG A 89 -14.60 -17.31 4.21
C ARG A 89 -15.42 -16.88 5.42
N GLY A 90 -16.17 -15.78 5.34
CA GLY A 90 -16.85 -15.21 6.50
C GLY A 90 -15.89 -14.92 7.64
N PHE A 91 -16.34 -15.19 8.88
CA PHE A 91 -15.54 -15.00 10.10
C PHE A 91 -14.67 -16.20 10.46
N SER A 92 -14.59 -17.23 9.61
CA SER A 92 -13.84 -18.46 9.88
C SER A 92 -12.31 -18.30 9.80
N SER A 93 -11.81 -17.11 9.48
CA SER A 93 -10.37 -16.79 9.41
C SER A 93 -10.04 -15.47 10.11
N PRO A 94 -10.28 -15.37 11.43
CA PRO A 94 -10.18 -14.10 12.17
C PRO A 94 -8.79 -13.48 12.13
N LEU A 95 -7.73 -14.31 12.14
CA LEU A 95 -6.35 -13.81 12.06
C LEU A 95 -6.08 -13.07 10.75
N HIS A 96 -6.58 -13.58 9.62
CA HIS A 96 -6.38 -12.96 8.32
C HIS A 96 -7.23 -11.69 8.18
N LEU A 97 -8.46 -11.68 8.70
CA LEU A 97 -9.26 -10.46 8.80
C LEU A 97 -8.53 -9.39 9.61
N MET A 98 -7.91 -9.76 10.73
CA MET A 98 -7.12 -8.84 11.56
C MET A 98 -5.86 -8.34 10.85
N LEU A 99 -5.19 -9.18 10.05
CA LEU A 99 -4.04 -8.77 9.25
C LEU A 99 -4.44 -7.68 8.23
N HIS A 100 -5.51 -7.91 7.46
CA HIS A 100 -5.98 -6.93 6.48
C HIS A 100 -6.48 -5.65 7.16
N ALA A 101 -7.29 -5.76 8.21
CA ALA A 101 -7.75 -4.61 8.98
C ALA A 101 -6.59 -3.81 9.58
N GLY A 102 -5.60 -4.50 10.17
CA GLY A 102 -4.40 -3.87 10.75
C GLY A 102 -3.55 -3.16 9.68
N SER A 103 -3.34 -3.79 8.53
CA SER A 103 -2.64 -3.16 7.41
C SER A 103 -3.38 -1.93 6.87
N GLY A 104 -4.72 -1.99 6.79
CA GLY A 104 -5.57 -0.86 6.43
C GLY A 104 -5.44 0.29 7.42
N CYS A 105 -5.49 0.01 8.72
CA CYS A 105 -5.26 1.00 9.77
C CYS A 105 -3.87 1.63 9.67
N TYR A 106 -2.83 0.84 9.40
CA TYR A 106 -1.46 1.34 9.24
C TYR A 106 -1.31 2.26 8.03
N VAL A 107 -1.83 1.86 6.86
CA VAL A 107 -1.82 2.68 5.64
C VAL A 107 -2.66 3.96 5.83
N GLY A 108 -3.83 3.84 6.45
CA GLY A 108 -4.72 4.97 6.72
C GLY A 108 -4.13 5.96 7.72
N LEU A 109 -3.43 5.49 8.75
CA LEU A 109 -2.69 6.35 9.67
C LEU A 109 -1.54 7.07 8.93
N GLY A 110 -0.84 6.37 8.03
CA GLY A 110 0.14 6.95 7.12
C GLY A 110 -0.45 8.10 6.29
N ALA A 111 -1.55 7.84 5.58
CA ALA A 111 -2.25 8.83 4.78
C ALA A 111 -2.68 10.04 5.63
N TYR A 112 -3.32 9.79 6.78
CA TYR A 112 -3.77 10.82 7.70
C TYR A 112 -2.64 11.74 8.16
N ILE A 113 -1.51 11.15 8.60
CA ILE A 113 -0.35 11.92 9.06
C ILE A 113 0.22 12.78 7.95
N LEU A 114 0.34 12.25 6.73
CA LEU A 114 0.90 13.01 5.60
C LEU A 114 -0.01 14.15 5.14
N LEU A 115 -1.33 13.92 5.15
CA LEU A 115 -2.31 14.93 4.73
C LEU A 115 -2.51 16.06 5.76
N ARG A 116 -2.27 15.77 7.05
CA ARG A 116 -2.35 16.75 8.14
C ARG A 116 -1.14 17.68 8.23
N ARG A 117 -0.04 17.41 7.50
CA ARG A 117 1.11 18.31 7.50
C ARG A 117 0.76 19.63 6.82
N PRO A 118 1.16 20.79 7.39
CA PRO A 118 1.05 22.07 6.71
C PRO A 118 1.75 22.02 5.35
N ALA A 119 1.19 22.71 4.35
CA ALA A 119 1.85 22.86 3.06
C ALA A 119 3.18 23.62 3.27
N ASP A 120 4.25 23.17 2.62
CA ASP A 120 5.54 23.84 2.72
C ASP A 120 5.40 25.28 2.18
N PRO A 121 5.73 26.33 2.95
CA PRO A 121 5.60 27.73 2.52
C PRO A 121 6.49 28.12 1.33
N GLY A 122 7.36 27.22 0.88
CA GLY A 122 8.36 27.46 -0.16
C GLY A 122 7.91 27.14 -1.58
N GLY A 123 6.83 26.37 -1.76
CA GLY A 123 6.36 25.92 -3.09
C GLY A 123 5.60 26.98 -3.90
N ASP A 124 5.14 28.05 -3.23
CA ASP A 124 4.24 29.06 -3.81
C ASP A 124 4.92 30.44 -3.97
N ARG A 125 6.23 30.53 -3.76
CA ARG A 125 6.96 31.79 -4.02
C ARG A 125 7.05 31.97 -5.54
N ALA A 126 6.25 32.91 -6.05
CA ALA A 126 6.40 33.41 -7.41
C ALA A 126 7.88 33.75 -7.70
N PRO A 127 8.40 33.43 -8.90
CA PRO A 127 9.77 33.77 -9.25
C PRO A 127 9.99 35.28 -9.05
N PRO A 128 11.19 35.69 -8.56
CA PRO A 128 11.50 37.10 -8.36
C PRO A 128 11.30 37.87 -9.67
N GLN A 129 10.52 38.94 -9.61
CA GLN A 129 10.31 39.87 -10.73
C GLN A 129 11.68 40.44 -11.15
N PRO A 130 12.03 40.45 -12.45
CA PRO A 130 13.23 41.14 -12.92
C PRO A 130 13.17 42.61 -12.51
N ARG A 131 14.27 43.12 -11.96
CA ARG A 131 14.46 44.57 -11.72
C ARG A 131 14.84 45.27 -13.01
#